data_AF-A0A7G9FLI0-F1
#
_entry.id   AF-A0A7G9FLI0-F1
#
_cell.length_a   1.000
_cell.length_b   1.000
_cell.length_c   1.000
_cell.angle_alpha   90.00
_cell.angle_beta   90.00
_cell.angle_gamma   90.00
#
_symmetry.space_group_name_H-M   'P 1'
#
loop_
_entity.id
_entity.type
_entity.pdbx_description
1 polymer ?
#
loop_
_entity_poly.entity_id
_entity_poly.type
_entity_poly.pdbx_seq_one_letter_code
_entity_poly.pdbx_strand_id
1 'polypeptide(L)'
;MRHFIDFIKSKKQMKPELFSISCEYDGYDLVFEEGTIDAKLYEAFNEIITDRRYDINTLPEYHVLLDRKDEEHFNTFYDCWIRELEKNGFAFLLDNTIGIDSFVKGINRILLSIGSGKQLNAERVNSEYRREVMNYSLSGKEITSEINYDILEANIVAKELREIGYELICLFNGFDNNIKTIIRIDRITELKEIEAKIKHGVD
;
A
#
# COMPACT_ATOMS: atom_id res chain seq x y z
N MET A 1 -2.49 -33.51 -46.25
CA MET A 1 -2.71 -33.62 -44.79
C MET A 1 -1.43 -33.48 -43.94
N ARG A 2 -0.34 -32.85 -44.45
CA ARG A 2 0.89 -32.56 -43.67
C ARG A 2 1.05 -31.09 -43.27
N HIS A 3 0.22 -30.19 -43.79
CA HIS A 3 0.33 -28.74 -43.53
C HIS A 3 -0.51 -28.22 -42.36
N PHE A 4 -1.31 -29.07 -41.71
CA PHE A 4 -2.14 -28.67 -40.56
C PHE A 4 -1.50 -29.01 -39.20
N ILE A 5 -0.49 -29.90 -39.18
CA ILE A 5 0.16 -30.35 -37.94
C ILE A 5 1.29 -29.39 -37.52
N ASP A 6 1.87 -28.63 -38.46
CA ASP A 6 2.92 -27.64 -38.15
C ASP A 6 2.39 -26.30 -37.61
N PHE A 7 1.08 -26.05 -37.64
CA PHE A 7 0.48 -24.84 -37.02
C PHE A 7 0.29 -25.00 -35.51
N ILE A 8 0.44 -26.22 -34.98
CA ILE A 8 0.59 -26.51 -33.55
C ILE A 8 2.09 -26.67 -33.22
N LYS A 9 2.97 -25.93 -33.90
CA LYS A 9 4.24 -25.53 -33.28
C LYS A 9 3.87 -24.59 -32.16
N SER A 10 3.89 -25.13 -30.93
CA SER A 10 3.81 -24.43 -29.65
C SER A 10 3.94 -22.92 -29.82
N LYS A 11 2.81 -22.20 -29.84
CA LYS A 11 2.85 -20.83 -29.36
C LYS A 11 3.27 -20.97 -27.91
N LYS A 12 4.59 -20.90 -27.66
CA LYS A 12 5.15 -20.76 -26.33
C LYS A 12 4.41 -19.54 -25.79
N GLN A 13 3.44 -19.79 -24.90
CA GLN A 13 2.56 -18.75 -24.41
C GLN A 13 3.50 -17.70 -23.81
N MET A 14 3.58 -16.53 -24.44
CA MET A 14 4.47 -15.50 -23.96
C MET A 14 4.01 -15.14 -22.56
N LYS A 15 4.92 -15.23 -21.60
CA LYS A 15 4.65 -14.76 -20.24
C LYS A 15 4.29 -13.28 -20.33
N PRO A 16 3.33 -12.79 -19.51
CA PRO A 16 3.05 -11.37 -19.43
C PRO A 16 4.30 -10.59 -18.99
N GLU A 17 4.44 -9.39 -19.52
CA GLU A 17 5.48 -8.46 -19.08
C GLU A 17 5.17 -7.99 -17.67
N LEU A 18 6.19 -7.93 -16.83
CA LEU A 18 5.99 -7.59 -15.42
C LEU A 18 5.41 -6.19 -15.21
N PHE A 19 5.81 -5.22 -16.03
CA PHE A 19 5.27 -3.86 -15.99
C PHE A 19 3.78 -3.78 -16.35
N SER A 20 3.16 -4.89 -16.75
CA SER A 20 1.72 -4.99 -17.01
C SER A 20 0.92 -5.56 -15.83
N ILE A 21 1.55 -5.83 -14.68
CA ILE A 21 0.85 -6.27 -13.48
C ILE A 21 -0.09 -5.15 -13.00
N SER A 22 -1.34 -5.51 -12.78
CA SER A 22 -2.31 -4.65 -12.11
C SER A 22 -2.11 -4.66 -10.60
N CYS A 23 -2.26 -3.50 -9.94
CA CYS A 23 -2.35 -3.43 -8.49
C CYS A 23 -3.63 -4.14 -8.02
N GLU A 24 -3.50 -5.05 -7.05
CA GLU A 24 -4.61 -5.85 -6.50
C GLU A 24 -4.96 -5.45 -5.06
N TYR A 25 -4.49 -4.30 -4.60
CA TYR A 25 -4.72 -3.74 -3.26
C TYR A 25 -5.29 -2.33 -3.35
N ASP A 26 -5.90 -1.87 -2.25
CA ASP A 26 -6.57 -0.57 -2.23
C ASP A 26 -5.56 0.58 -2.09
N GLY A 27 -5.78 1.65 -2.84
CA GLY A 27 -5.04 2.91 -2.72
C GLY A 27 -5.98 4.01 -2.24
N TYR A 28 -5.50 4.84 -1.30
CA TYR A 28 -6.27 5.94 -0.71
C TYR A 28 -5.55 7.25 -0.99
N ASP A 29 -6.28 8.11 -1.68
CA ASP A 29 -5.80 9.45 -2.04
C ASP A 29 -6.19 10.44 -0.95
N LEU A 30 -5.19 11.13 -0.43
CA LEU A 30 -5.29 12.04 0.71
C LEU A 30 -5.12 13.50 0.29
N VAL A 31 -5.43 13.84 -0.97
CA VAL A 31 -5.29 15.19 -1.53
C VAL A 31 -6.08 16.23 -0.73
N PHE A 32 -5.44 17.39 -0.53
CA PHE A 32 -6.07 18.55 0.07
C PHE A 32 -6.87 19.37 -0.94
N GLU A 33 -8.05 19.82 -0.51
CA GLU A 33 -8.87 20.79 -1.23
C GLU A 33 -9.20 21.97 -0.29
N GLU A 34 -8.82 23.17 -0.73
CA GLU A 34 -8.96 24.39 0.05
C GLU A 34 -10.42 24.71 0.34
N GLY A 35 -10.75 24.94 1.62
CA GLY A 35 -12.10 25.31 2.05
C GLY A 35 -13.13 24.17 2.05
N THR A 36 -12.78 22.96 1.61
CA THR A 36 -13.69 21.80 1.54
C THR A 36 -13.29 20.63 2.44
N ILE A 37 -12.05 20.56 2.93
CA ILE A 37 -11.59 19.41 3.73
C ILE A 37 -11.34 19.77 5.19
N ASP A 38 -12.04 19.06 6.08
CA ASP A 38 -11.90 19.15 7.52
C ASP A 38 -10.66 18.35 7.99
N ALA A 39 -9.75 19.00 8.71
CA ALA A 39 -8.58 18.34 9.30
C ALA A 39 -8.95 17.15 10.20
N LYS A 40 -10.17 17.15 10.78
CA LYS A 40 -10.71 16.01 11.56
C LYS A 40 -10.89 14.73 10.76
N LEU A 41 -10.99 14.80 9.43
CA LEU A 41 -11.02 13.61 8.57
C LEU A 41 -9.69 12.86 8.63
N TYR A 42 -8.55 13.56 8.68
CA TYR A 42 -7.23 12.94 8.85
C TYR A 42 -7.02 12.37 10.25
N GLU A 43 -7.63 12.97 11.29
CA GLU A 43 -7.65 12.38 12.63
C GLU A 43 -8.42 11.05 12.63
N ALA A 44 -9.60 11.00 12.01
CA ALA A 44 -10.37 9.76 11.87
C ALA A 44 -9.61 8.71 11.03
N PHE A 45 -8.98 9.13 9.94
CA PHE A 45 -8.14 8.26 9.11
C PHE A 45 -6.98 7.67 9.94
N ASN A 46 -6.30 8.51 10.71
CA ASN A 46 -5.22 8.13 11.62
C ASN A 46 -5.69 7.13 12.69
N GLU A 47 -6.83 7.36 13.32
CA GLU A 47 -7.39 6.43 14.30
C GLU A 47 -7.61 5.04 13.71
N ILE A 48 -8.05 4.96 12.46
CA ILE A 48 -8.31 3.70 11.77
C ILE A 48 -7.00 2.96 11.48
N ILE A 49 -6.03 3.60 10.83
CA ILE A 49 -4.80 2.93 10.39
C ILE A 49 -3.84 2.62 11.54
N THR A 50 -3.97 3.33 12.67
CA THR A 50 -3.13 3.11 13.87
C THR A 50 -3.83 2.31 14.96
N ASP A 51 -5.08 1.89 14.74
CA ASP A 51 -5.95 1.30 15.77
C ASP A 51 -5.97 2.15 17.06
N ARG A 52 -6.01 3.48 16.89
CA ARG A 52 -5.97 4.50 17.96
C ARG A 52 -4.72 4.50 18.84
N ARG A 53 -3.61 3.91 18.37
CA ARG A 53 -2.35 3.83 19.13
C ARG A 53 -1.40 4.98 18.86
N TYR A 54 -1.72 5.83 17.88
CA TYR A 54 -1.02 7.09 17.66
C TYR A 54 -2.01 8.24 17.75
N ASP A 55 -1.73 9.21 18.62
CA ASP A 55 -2.54 10.41 18.76
C ASP A 55 -2.00 11.51 17.84
N ILE A 56 -2.75 11.83 16.78
CA ILE A 56 -2.34 12.85 15.81
C ILE A 56 -2.25 14.25 16.45
N ASN A 57 -2.94 14.49 17.57
CA ASN A 57 -2.90 15.77 18.28
C ASN A 57 -1.54 16.06 18.91
N THR A 58 -0.61 15.10 18.94
CA THR A 58 0.77 15.37 19.35
C THR A 58 1.58 16.12 18.29
N LEU A 59 1.10 16.21 17.04
CA LEU A 59 1.75 16.93 15.95
C LEU A 59 1.40 18.43 15.99
N PRO A 60 2.38 19.35 16.17
CA PRO A 60 2.14 20.78 16.06
C PRO A 60 1.52 21.20 14.72
N GLU A 61 1.94 20.55 13.62
CA GLU A 61 1.49 20.84 12.26
C GLU A 61 0.01 20.55 12.07
N TYR A 62 -0.53 19.56 12.78
CA TYR A 62 -1.96 19.27 12.78
C TYR A 62 -2.79 20.43 13.35
N HIS A 63 -2.31 21.07 14.43
CA HIS A 63 -2.96 22.25 15.01
C HIS A 63 -2.87 23.47 14.09
N VAL A 64 -1.73 23.63 13.41
CA VAL A 64 -1.58 24.71 12.43
C VAL A 64 -2.54 24.50 11.24
N LEU A 65 -2.69 23.25 10.76
CA LEU A 65 -3.64 22.93 9.70
C LEU A 65 -5.09 23.18 10.15
N LEU A 66 -5.46 22.84 11.38
CA LEU A 66 -6.78 23.14 11.97
C LEU A 66 -7.11 24.65 11.93
N ASP A 67 -6.13 25.50 12.21
CA ASP A 67 -6.29 26.96 12.25
C ASP A 67 -6.26 27.60 10.86
N ARG A 68 -5.32 27.19 10.01
CA ARG A 68 -5.02 27.84 8.72
C ARG A 68 -5.87 27.31 7.57
N LYS A 69 -6.05 26.00 7.49
CA LYS A 69 -6.85 25.30 6.47
C LYS A 69 -6.45 25.65 5.03
N ASP A 70 -5.15 25.63 4.75
CA ASP A 70 -4.58 25.88 3.43
C ASP A 70 -3.60 24.76 3.00
N GLU A 71 -3.25 24.76 1.70
CA GLU A 71 -2.46 23.70 1.06
C GLU A 71 -1.00 23.66 1.57
N GLU A 72 -0.39 24.82 1.86
CA GLU A 72 0.99 24.89 2.34
C GLU A 72 1.13 24.17 3.69
N HIS A 73 0.21 24.47 4.61
CA HIS A 73 0.20 23.84 5.92
C HIS A 73 -0.25 22.38 5.84
N PHE A 74 -1.11 22.02 4.88
CA PHE A 74 -1.45 20.63 4.65
C PHE A 74 -0.24 19.81 4.22
N ASN A 75 0.53 20.25 3.23
CA ASN A 75 1.71 19.54 2.77
C ASN A 75 2.73 19.35 3.90
N THR A 76 2.92 20.40 4.72
CA THR A 76 3.78 20.33 5.91
C THR A 76 3.24 19.32 6.94
N PHE A 77 1.94 19.34 7.22
CA PHE A 77 1.29 18.36 8.09
C PHE A 77 1.43 16.93 7.57
N TYR A 78 1.14 16.70 6.29
CA TYR A 78 1.19 15.39 5.66
C TYR A 78 2.59 14.79 5.76
N ASP A 79 3.63 15.56 5.40
CA ASP A 79 5.02 15.12 5.51
C ASP A 79 5.41 14.74 6.95
N CYS A 80 5.01 15.56 7.93
CA CYS A 80 5.28 15.29 9.34
C CYS A 80 4.50 14.08 9.85
N TRP A 81 3.24 13.93 9.45
CA TRP A 81 2.39 12.81 9.83
C TRP A 81 2.92 11.48 9.27
N ILE A 82 3.24 11.41 7.98
CA ILE A 82 3.84 10.21 7.36
C ILE A 82 5.14 9.84 8.08
N ARG A 83 6.04 10.80 8.33
CA ARG A 83 7.31 10.52 9.03
C ARG A 83 7.09 9.94 10.42
N GLU A 84 6.12 10.45 11.18
CA GLU A 84 5.80 9.87 12.48
C GLU A 84 5.13 8.50 12.36
N LEU A 85 4.26 8.27 11.36
CA LEU A 85 3.70 6.94 11.11
C LEU A 85 4.83 5.92 10.81
N GLU A 86 5.78 6.24 9.93
CA GLU A 86 6.90 5.34 9.62
C GLU A 86 7.80 5.09 10.83
N LYS A 87 8.16 6.16 11.55
CA LYS A 87 9.00 6.09 12.75
C LYS A 87 8.40 5.21 13.84
N ASN A 88 7.09 5.33 14.05
CA ASN A 88 6.33 4.53 15.03
C ASN A 88 5.89 3.16 14.47
N GLY A 89 6.22 2.87 13.21
CA GLY A 89 5.96 1.59 12.58
C GLY A 89 4.49 1.38 12.20
N PHE A 90 3.73 2.43 11.89
CA PHE A 90 2.38 2.36 11.33
C PHE A 90 2.35 2.45 9.81
N ALA A 91 3.45 2.88 9.19
CA ALA A 91 3.63 2.94 7.75
C ALA A 91 5.01 2.42 7.35
N PHE A 92 5.16 2.08 6.08
CA PHE A 92 6.40 1.57 5.51
C PHE A 92 6.55 2.04 4.05
N LEU A 93 7.63 2.75 3.75
CA LEU A 93 7.99 3.09 2.38
C LEU A 93 8.51 1.86 1.62
N LEU A 94 7.74 1.42 0.63
CA LEU A 94 8.15 0.38 -0.32
C LEU A 94 8.69 1.06 -1.59
N ASP A 95 10.01 1.14 -1.71
CA ASP A 95 10.67 1.61 -2.93
C ASP A 95 11.38 0.47 -3.68
N ASN A 96 11.91 0.78 -4.85
CA ASN A 96 12.60 -0.15 -5.73
C ASN A 96 13.98 -0.65 -5.21
N THR A 97 14.36 -0.32 -3.98
CA THR A 97 15.53 -0.85 -3.28
C THR A 97 15.17 -1.84 -2.18
N ILE A 98 13.91 -1.90 -1.76
CA ILE A 98 13.40 -2.82 -0.74
C ILE A 98 12.96 -4.15 -1.34
N GLY A 99 13.63 -5.25 -1.01
CA GLY A 99 13.15 -6.59 -1.41
C GLY A 99 12.07 -7.15 -0.47
N ILE A 100 11.35 -8.17 -0.96
CA ILE A 100 10.25 -8.86 -0.25
C ILE A 100 10.53 -9.19 1.22
N ASP A 101 11.75 -9.62 1.59
CA ASP A 101 12.10 -9.93 2.97
C ASP A 101 12.00 -8.72 3.90
N SER A 102 12.51 -7.58 3.45
CA SER A 102 12.47 -6.32 4.18
C SER A 102 11.04 -5.79 4.23
N PHE A 103 10.30 -5.94 3.13
CA PHE A 103 8.91 -5.52 3.08
C PHE A 103 8.03 -6.32 4.06
N VAL A 104 8.15 -7.66 4.09
CA VAL A 104 7.43 -8.51 5.06
C VAL A 104 7.78 -8.14 6.51
N LYS A 105 9.06 -7.84 6.81
CA LYS A 105 9.46 -7.35 8.13
C LYS A 105 8.81 -6.02 8.46
N GLY A 106 8.74 -5.10 7.49
CA GLY A 106 8.02 -3.84 7.60
C GLY A 106 6.56 -4.04 7.96
N ILE A 107 5.85 -4.88 7.22
CA ILE A 107 4.44 -5.18 7.46
C ILE A 107 4.21 -5.86 8.81
N ASN A 108 5.07 -6.80 9.21
CA ASN A 108 5.00 -7.42 10.54
C ASN A 108 5.24 -6.41 11.67
N ARG A 109 6.08 -5.40 11.44
CA ARG A 109 6.21 -4.27 12.38
C ARG A 109 4.93 -3.46 12.47
N ILE A 110 4.24 -3.22 11.34
CA ILE A 110 2.92 -2.55 11.34
C ILE A 110 1.88 -3.34 12.10
N LEU A 111 1.74 -4.64 11.81
CA LEU A 111 0.85 -5.54 12.55
C LEU A 111 1.10 -5.46 14.06
N LEU A 112 2.37 -5.47 14.49
CA LEU A 112 2.73 -5.32 15.89
C LEU A 112 2.36 -3.95 16.45
N SER A 113 2.67 -2.86 15.74
CA SER A 113 2.41 -1.48 16.18
C SER A 113 0.91 -1.21 16.36
N ILE A 114 0.04 -1.78 15.51
CA ILE A 114 -1.42 -1.71 15.68
C ILE A 114 -1.95 -2.69 16.75
N GLY A 115 -1.08 -3.49 17.37
CA GLY A 115 -1.44 -4.45 18.42
C GLY A 115 -2.11 -5.73 17.92
N SER A 116 -1.90 -6.09 16.65
CA SER A 116 -2.32 -7.38 16.13
C SER A 116 -1.57 -8.52 16.82
N GLY A 117 -2.29 -9.58 17.20
CA GLY A 117 -1.69 -10.85 17.62
C GLY A 117 -1.27 -11.76 16.45
N LYS A 118 -1.37 -11.27 15.20
CA LYS A 118 -1.09 -12.03 13.98
C LYS A 118 0.14 -11.47 13.26
N GLN A 119 0.81 -12.33 12.50
CA GLN A 119 1.97 -11.99 11.69
C GLN A 119 1.92 -12.73 10.35
N LEU A 120 2.49 -12.14 9.32
CA LEU A 120 2.78 -12.82 8.07
C LEU A 120 3.87 -13.86 8.27
N ASN A 121 3.71 -15.01 7.61
CA ASN A 121 4.74 -16.04 7.54
C ASN A 121 5.74 -15.69 6.43
N ALA A 122 6.94 -15.26 6.82
CA ALA A 122 7.98 -14.85 5.88
C ALA A 122 8.41 -15.96 4.93
N GLU A 123 8.49 -17.22 5.38
CA GLU A 123 8.86 -18.34 4.51
C GLU A 123 7.81 -18.57 3.43
N ARG A 124 6.52 -18.52 3.82
CA ARG A 124 5.40 -18.64 2.89
C ARG A 124 5.40 -17.51 1.87
N VAL A 125 5.48 -16.25 2.31
CA VAL A 125 5.51 -15.09 1.40
C VAL A 125 6.67 -15.19 0.42
N ASN A 126 7.87 -15.53 0.89
CA ASN A 126 9.03 -15.72 0.03
C ASN A 126 8.86 -16.86 -0.98
N SER A 127 8.23 -17.97 -0.57
CA SER A 127 7.98 -19.10 -1.47
C SER A 127 6.98 -18.73 -2.57
N GLU A 128 5.93 -17.97 -2.22
CA GLU A 128 4.94 -17.46 -3.15
C GLU A 128 5.61 -16.46 -4.11
N TYR A 129 6.42 -15.53 -3.60
CA TYR A 129 7.18 -14.56 -4.42
C TYR A 129 8.06 -15.24 -5.45
N ARG A 130 8.92 -16.19 -5.04
CA ARG A 130 9.77 -16.92 -5.97
C ARG A 130 8.96 -17.69 -7.03
N ARG A 131 7.80 -18.23 -6.66
CA ARG A 131 6.93 -18.93 -7.61
C ARG A 131 6.28 -17.95 -8.60
N GLU A 132 5.79 -16.81 -8.10
CA GLU A 132 5.04 -15.84 -8.90
C GLU A 132 5.95 -15.11 -9.88
N VAL A 133 7.17 -14.77 -9.47
CA VAL A 133 8.21 -14.20 -10.35
C VAL A 133 8.42 -15.04 -11.62
N MET A 134 8.34 -16.37 -11.51
CA MET A 134 8.52 -17.28 -12.66
C MET A 134 7.37 -17.17 -13.68
N ASN A 135 6.23 -16.57 -13.34
CA ASN A 135 5.10 -16.40 -14.26
C ASN A 135 5.26 -15.20 -15.20
N TYR A 136 6.23 -14.31 -14.95
CA TYR A 136 6.41 -13.06 -15.69
C TYR A 136 7.72 -13.03 -16.48
N SER A 137 7.79 -12.10 -17.44
CA SER A 137 9.00 -11.76 -18.19
C SER A 137 9.36 -10.28 -18.10
N LEU A 138 10.65 -9.99 -18.26
CA LEU A 138 11.20 -8.66 -18.44
C LEU A 138 11.81 -8.55 -19.83
N SER A 139 11.22 -7.74 -20.71
CA SER A 139 11.68 -7.56 -22.09
C SER A 139 11.85 -8.89 -22.83
N GLY A 140 10.88 -9.80 -22.65
CA GLY A 140 10.91 -11.14 -23.22
C GLY A 140 11.89 -12.13 -22.60
N LYS A 141 12.56 -11.80 -21.49
CA LYS A 141 13.41 -12.72 -20.71
C LYS A 141 12.71 -13.17 -19.44
N GLU A 142 12.95 -14.39 -19.01
CA GLU A 142 12.45 -14.86 -17.71
C GLU A 142 13.05 -14.04 -16.58
N ILE A 143 12.22 -13.77 -15.58
CA ILE A 143 12.61 -13.00 -14.41
C ILE A 143 13.25 -13.92 -13.38
N THR A 144 14.31 -13.43 -12.73
CA THR A 144 14.96 -14.08 -11.59
C THR A 144 14.57 -13.38 -10.29
N SER A 145 14.72 -14.06 -9.16
CA SER A 145 14.30 -13.56 -7.83
C SER A 145 15.12 -12.37 -7.28
N GLU A 146 16.08 -11.84 -8.04
CA GLU A 146 17.02 -10.78 -7.60
C GLU A 146 16.58 -9.37 -7.98
N ILE A 147 15.43 -9.19 -8.64
CA ILE A 147 14.99 -7.90 -9.17
C ILE A 147 13.84 -7.34 -8.32
N ASN A 148 13.83 -6.03 -8.08
CA ASN A 148 12.83 -5.36 -7.24
C ASN A 148 11.61 -4.91 -8.05
N TYR A 149 10.43 -5.35 -7.61
CA TYR A 149 9.15 -5.23 -8.28
C TYR A 149 8.01 -4.94 -7.30
N ASP A 150 8.18 -3.91 -6.48
CA ASP A 150 7.17 -3.26 -5.63
C ASP A 150 5.71 -3.69 -5.81
N ILE A 151 5.11 -3.58 -7.00
CA ILE A 151 3.70 -3.97 -7.25
C ILE A 151 3.47 -5.48 -7.07
N LEU A 152 4.35 -6.32 -7.60
CA LEU A 152 4.27 -7.78 -7.43
C LEU A 152 4.41 -8.15 -5.96
N GLU A 153 5.38 -7.55 -5.27
CA GLU A 153 5.61 -7.78 -3.84
C GLU A 153 4.40 -7.35 -2.99
N ALA A 154 3.84 -6.17 -3.30
CA ALA A 154 2.63 -5.65 -2.68
C ALA A 154 1.41 -6.54 -2.92
N ASN A 155 1.20 -7.05 -4.13
CA ASN A 155 0.10 -7.98 -4.42
C ASN A 155 0.19 -9.28 -3.61
N ILE A 156 1.39 -9.87 -3.50
CA ILE A 156 1.60 -11.09 -2.71
C ILE A 156 1.34 -10.84 -1.22
N VAL A 157 1.87 -9.73 -0.70
CA VAL A 157 1.66 -9.34 0.70
C VAL A 157 0.19 -9.05 0.99
N ALA A 158 -0.51 -8.35 0.10
CA ALA A 158 -1.93 -8.06 0.22
C ALA A 158 -2.76 -9.35 0.31
N LYS A 159 -2.49 -10.32 -0.58
CA LYS A 159 -3.12 -11.64 -0.55
C LYS A 159 -2.93 -12.33 0.81
N GLU A 160 -1.70 -12.35 1.33
CA GLU A 160 -1.39 -13.02 2.60
C GLU A 160 -1.94 -12.26 3.83
N LEU A 161 -2.04 -10.92 3.77
CA LEU A 161 -2.72 -10.12 4.79
C LEU A 161 -4.22 -10.45 4.87
N ARG A 162 -4.88 -10.67 3.73
CA ARG A 162 -6.32 -10.99 3.70
C ARG A 162 -6.64 -12.29 4.41
N GLU A 163 -5.77 -13.30 4.31
CA GLU A 163 -5.88 -14.57 5.04
C GLU A 163 -5.90 -14.37 6.57
N ILE A 164 -5.27 -13.29 7.05
CA ILE A 164 -5.24 -12.93 8.47
C ILE A 164 -6.18 -11.78 8.84
N GLY A 165 -7.06 -11.36 7.92
CA GLY A 165 -8.11 -10.37 8.19
C GLY A 165 -7.70 -8.91 8.04
N TYR A 166 -6.62 -8.65 7.30
CA TYR A 166 -6.11 -7.31 7.03
C TYR A 166 -6.03 -7.04 5.52
N GLU A 167 -6.06 -5.77 5.15
CA GLU A 167 -5.85 -5.30 3.78
C GLU A 167 -4.62 -4.42 3.72
N LEU A 168 -3.84 -4.55 2.64
CA LEU A 168 -2.73 -3.64 2.36
C LEU A 168 -3.30 -2.36 1.76
N ILE A 169 -2.86 -1.22 2.28
CA ILE A 169 -3.25 0.08 1.76
C ILE A 169 -2.02 0.81 1.27
N CYS A 170 -2.15 1.46 0.12
CA CYS A 170 -1.25 2.52 -0.29
C CYS A 170 -1.80 3.89 0.10
N LEU A 171 -1.02 4.67 0.85
CA LEU A 171 -1.31 6.08 1.13
C LEU A 171 -0.58 6.95 0.13
N PHE A 172 -1.25 7.94 -0.44
CA PHE A 172 -0.63 8.91 -1.31
C PHE A 172 -1.32 10.27 -1.22
N ASN A 173 -0.54 11.32 -1.42
CA ASN A 173 -1.04 12.66 -1.73
C ASN A 173 -0.61 12.96 -3.17
N GLY A 174 -1.51 12.78 -4.13
CA GLY A 174 -1.19 12.93 -5.56
C GLY A 174 -0.42 11.74 -6.16
N PHE A 175 0.86 11.91 -6.51
CA PHE A 175 1.60 10.97 -7.38
C PHE A 175 2.49 9.94 -6.65
N ASP A 176 2.77 10.09 -5.36
CA ASP A 176 3.69 9.17 -4.65
C ASP A 176 2.95 7.98 -4.04
N ASN A 177 3.03 6.84 -4.70
CA ASN A 177 2.30 5.61 -4.38
C ASN A 177 3.15 4.59 -3.59
N ASN A 178 4.16 5.02 -2.84
CA ASN A 178 5.11 4.10 -2.23
C ASN A 178 4.89 3.84 -0.73
N ILE A 179 4.11 4.69 -0.04
CA ILE A 179 3.84 4.52 1.39
C ILE A 179 2.77 3.45 1.60
N LYS A 180 3.13 2.38 2.31
CA LYS A 180 2.24 1.26 2.62
C LYS A 180 1.83 1.27 4.09
N THR A 181 0.57 1.00 4.36
CA THR A 181 0.04 0.70 5.69
C THR A 181 -0.91 -0.50 5.59
N ILE A 182 -1.53 -0.90 6.70
CA ILE A 182 -2.54 -1.95 6.71
C ILE A 182 -3.77 -1.49 7.49
N ILE A 183 -4.91 -2.06 7.15
CA ILE A 183 -6.15 -1.88 7.91
C ILE A 183 -6.78 -3.25 8.17
N ARG A 184 -7.57 -3.35 9.23
CA ARG A 184 -8.48 -4.50 9.37
C ARG A 184 -9.56 -4.45 8.30
N ILE A 185 -9.89 -5.59 7.71
CA ILE A 185 -10.88 -5.65 6.61
C ILE A 185 -12.25 -5.11 7.04
N ASP A 186 -12.65 -5.29 8.30
CA ASP A 186 -13.92 -4.79 8.83
C ASP A 186 -13.99 -3.27 8.99
N ARG A 187 -12.87 -2.56 8.88
CA ARG A 187 -12.79 -1.09 8.93
C ARG A 187 -12.67 -0.44 7.55
N ILE A 188 -12.56 -1.21 6.47
CA ILE A 188 -12.38 -0.68 5.10
C ILE A 188 -13.51 0.28 4.71
N THR A 189 -14.77 -0.06 5.02
CA THR A 189 -15.91 0.79 4.70
C THR A 189 -15.79 2.17 5.36
N GLU A 190 -15.39 2.23 6.63
CA GLU A 190 -15.17 3.49 7.34
C GLU A 190 -14.08 4.33 6.67
N LEU A 191 -13.00 3.69 6.22
CA LEU A 191 -11.92 4.39 5.54
C LEU A 191 -12.36 4.96 4.19
N LYS A 192 -13.16 4.21 3.42
CA LYS A 192 -13.71 4.66 2.13
C LYS A 192 -14.68 5.83 2.30
N GLU A 193 -15.47 5.83 3.37
CA GLU A 193 -16.35 6.96 3.68
C GLU A 193 -15.56 8.23 4.02
N ILE A 194 -14.42 8.11 4.71
CA ILE A 194 -13.54 9.25 5.01
C ILE A 194 -12.87 9.75 3.73
N GLU A 195 -12.32 8.85 2.91
CA GLU A 195 -11.71 9.22 1.62
C GLU A 195 -12.70 9.94 0.71
N ALA A 196 -13.95 9.46 0.64
CA ALA A 196 -15.00 10.11 -0.14
C ALA A 196 -15.27 11.54 0.36
N LYS A 197 -15.29 11.77 1.68
CA LYS A 197 -15.46 13.12 2.27
C LYS A 197 -14.26 14.03 2.00
N ILE A 198 -13.05 13.46 1.95
CA ILE A 198 -11.83 14.18 1.56
C ILE A 198 -11.95 14.62 0.08
N LYS A 199 -12.30 13.71 -0.83
CA LYS A 199 -12.34 13.99 -2.29
C LYS A 199 -13.52 14.79 -2.80
N HIS A 200 -14.65 14.74 -2.10
CA HIS A 200 -15.92 15.27 -2.63
C HIS A 200 -16.54 16.32 -1.71
N GLY A 201 -15.85 16.66 -0.61
CA GLY A 201 -16.40 17.49 0.44
C GLY A 201 -17.49 16.78 1.24
N VAL A 202 -17.99 17.48 2.26
CA VAL A 202 -19.16 17.06 3.04
C VAL A 202 -20.38 17.74 2.41
N ASP A 203 -21.39 16.95 1.99
CA ASP A 203 -22.74 17.48 1.66
C ASP A 203 -23.36 18.21 2.85
#